data_AF-A0A239ACW3-F1
#
_entry.id   AF-A0A239ACW3-F1
#
_cell.length_a   1.000
_cell.length_b   1.000
_cell.length_c   1.000
_cell.angle_alpha   90.00
_cell.angle_beta   90.00
_cell.angle_gamma   90.00
#
_symmetry.space_group_name_H-M   'P 1'
#
loop_
_entity.id
_entity.type
_entity.pdbx_description
1 polymer ?
#
loop_
_entity_poly.entity_id
_entity_poly.type
_entity_poly.pdbx_seq_one_letter_code
_entity_poly.pdbx_strand_id
1 'polypeptide(L)'
;MSISGYQSDASQNGGSQTSQNSVTIHEILPEHLSTSLTHSASYNTYSLINENLIIAKDIRLSPRTPELEIGDWLVSLPAPLIDEGNHTGTLFSIGWSQFFYSIDIDGRVTISGTFVNDQDELILNINPYIVELPLRFKTFGSPF
;
A
#
# COMPACT_ATOMS: atom_id res chain seq x y z
N MET A 1 21.84 -30.84 20.09
CA MET A 1 20.47 -31.02 19.55
C MET A 1 20.31 -30.05 18.40
N SER A 2 20.27 -30.54 17.16
CA SER A 2 20.11 -29.72 15.95
C SER A 2 18.70 -29.95 15.37
N ILE A 3 17.91 -28.89 15.32
CA ILE A 3 16.57 -28.93 14.70
C ILE A 3 16.79 -28.73 13.20
N SER A 4 16.55 -29.80 12.42
CA SER A 4 16.54 -29.74 10.96
C SER A 4 15.25 -29.05 10.54
N GLY A 5 15.35 -27.84 9.98
CA GLY A 5 14.24 -27.20 9.29
C GLY A 5 13.90 -27.99 8.02
N TYR A 6 12.62 -28.18 7.74
CA TYR A 6 12.18 -28.74 6.46
C TYR A 6 12.42 -27.70 5.37
N GLN A 7 13.42 -27.91 4.53
CA GLN A 7 13.59 -27.22 3.25
C GLN A 7 13.07 -28.17 2.16
N SER A 8 12.04 -27.75 1.43
CA SER A 8 11.47 -28.54 0.33
C SER A 8 12.31 -28.39 -0.93
N ASP A 9 13.38 -29.16 -1.05
CA ASP A 9 14.03 -29.42 -2.34
C ASP A 9 13.45 -30.71 -2.93
N ALA A 10 12.31 -30.58 -3.62
CA ALA A 10 11.76 -31.66 -4.44
C ALA A 10 11.87 -31.26 -5.92
N SER A 11 12.96 -31.70 -6.56
CA SER A 11 13.11 -31.67 -8.02
C SER A 11 12.20 -32.72 -8.65
N GLN A 12 10.96 -32.33 -8.97
CA GLN A 12 10.06 -33.16 -9.78
C GLN A 12 10.24 -32.85 -11.27
N ASN A 13 11.12 -33.63 -11.91
CA ASN A 13 11.15 -33.77 -13.35
C ASN A 13 9.87 -34.49 -13.83
N GLY A 14 8.94 -33.73 -14.38
CA GLY A 14 7.72 -34.24 -14.99
C GLY A 14 6.86 -33.10 -15.52
N GLY A 15 7.29 -32.45 -16.62
CA GLY A 15 6.47 -31.49 -17.38
C GLY A 15 5.78 -30.38 -16.55
N SER A 16 6.32 -30.05 -15.39
CA SER A 16 5.68 -29.15 -14.44
C SER A 16 5.99 -27.73 -14.89
N GLN A 17 4.97 -26.96 -15.28
CA GLN A 17 5.10 -25.51 -15.31
C GLN A 17 5.55 -25.08 -13.91
N THR A 18 6.82 -24.74 -13.75
CA THR A 18 7.29 -24.06 -12.55
C THR A 18 6.57 -22.72 -12.57
N SER A 19 5.53 -22.57 -11.75
CA SER A 19 4.92 -21.26 -11.55
C SER A 19 6.00 -20.36 -10.94
N GLN A 20 6.57 -19.46 -11.75
CA GLN A 20 7.50 -18.47 -11.26
C GLN A 20 6.68 -17.26 -10.81
N ASN A 21 6.91 -16.80 -9.59
CA ASN A 21 6.30 -15.57 -9.14
C ASN A 21 6.89 -14.40 -9.95
N SER A 22 6.03 -13.55 -10.51
CA SER A 22 6.44 -12.29 -11.11
C SER A 22 6.28 -11.17 -10.08
N VAL A 23 7.19 -10.21 -10.09
CA VAL A 23 7.10 -9.00 -9.28
C VAL A 23 7.32 -7.81 -10.20
N THR A 24 6.36 -6.90 -10.20
CA THR A 24 6.47 -5.60 -10.88
C THR A 24 6.41 -4.51 -9.82
N ILE A 25 7.33 -3.56 -9.90
CA ILE A 25 7.39 -2.42 -8.98
C ILE A 25 6.77 -1.22 -9.67
N HIS A 26 5.81 -0.58 -9.00
CA HIS A 26 5.14 0.62 -9.46
C HIS A 26 5.44 1.79 -8.53
N GLU A 27 5.56 2.99 -9.12
CA GLU A 27 5.72 4.23 -8.38
C GLU A 27 4.36 4.83 -8.01
N ILE A 28 4.25 5.41 -6.81
CA ILE A 28 3.13 6.26 -6.42
C ILE A 28 3.42 7.66 -6.94
N LEU A 29 2.76 8.00 -8.03
CA LEU A 29 2.88 9.28 -8.69
C LEU A 29 2.17 10.39 -7.89
N PRO A 30 2.54 11.67 -8.09
CA PRO A 30 1.89 12.80 -7.43
C PRO A 30 0.36 12.84 -7.63
N GLU A 31 -0.14 12.45 -8.80
CA GLU A 31 -1.58 12.34 -9.08
C GLU A 31 -2.31 11.24 -8.28
N HIS A 32 -1.57 10.37 -7.60
CA HIS A 32 -2.14 9.35 -6.70
C HIS A 32 -2.26 9.86 -5.27
N LEU A 33 -1.92 11.12 -4.99
CA LEU A 33 -1.93 11.69 -3.66
C LEU A 33 -2.77 12.95 -3.58
N SER A 34 -3.40 13.14 -2.43
CA SER A 34 -4.06 14.40 -2.11
C SER A 34 -3.03 15.54 -2.02
N THR A 35 -3.47 16.75 -2.36
CA THR A 35 -2.67 17.96 -2.25
C THR A 35 -2.30 18.31 -0.81
N SER A 36 -2.93 17.70 0.20
CA SER A 36 -2.59 17.88 1.61
C SER A 36 -1.30 17.18 2.03
N LEU A 37 -0.83 16.19 1.27
CA LEU A 37 0.37 15.40 1.60
C LEU A 37 1.47 15.53 0.55
N THR A 38 2.70 15.32 1.01
CA THR A 38 3.88 15.07 0.19
C THR A 38 4.41 13.68 0.44
N HIS A 39 5.16 13.17 -0.55
CA HIS A 39 5.80 11.88 -0.48
C HIS A 39 7.32 12.03 -0.47
N SER A 40 8.05 11.10 0.14
CA SER A 40 9.51 11.06 0.03
C SER A 40 9.91 10.25 -1.20
N ALA A 41 10.53 10.88 -2.20
CA ALA A 41 10.79 10.29 -3.52
C ALA A 41 11.52 8.93 -3.49
N SER A 42 12.25 8.61 -2.42
CA SER A 42 12.97 7.35 -2.27
C SER A 42 12.13 6.16 -1.80
N TYR A 43 10.89 6.38 -1.34
CA TYR A 43 10.10 5.36 -0.64
C TYR A 43 8.70 5.13 -1.23
N ASN A 44 8.40 5.64 -2.42
CA ASN A 44 7.03 5.69 -2.95
C ASN A 44 6.77 4.60 -3.97
N THR A 45 6.96 3.34 -3.57
CA THR A 45 6.69 2.22 -4.47
C THR A 45 5.78 1.20 -3.83
N TYR A 46 5.03 0.50 -4.67
CA TYR A 46 4.32 -0.71 -4.29
C TYR A 46 4.67 -1.83 -5.27
N SER A 47 4.64 -3.06 -4.77
CA SER A 47 4.89 -4.25 -5.56
C SER A 47 3.57 -4.89 -5.97
N LEU A 48 3.46 -5.24 -7.24
CA LEU A 48 2.44 -6.11 -7.80
C LEU A 48 3.04 -7.49 -8.01
N ILE A 49 2.56 -8.48 -7.26
CA ILE A 49 3.02 -9.86 -7.33
C ILE A 49 1.97 -10.67 -8.09
N ASN A 50 2.43 -11.46 -9.06
CA ASN A 50 1.56 -12.34 -9.86
C ASN A 50 0.35 -11.62 -10.47
N GLU A 51 0.55 -10.36 -10.85
CA GLU A 51 -0.44 -9.47 -11.48
C GLU A 51 -1.64 -9.07 -10.62
N ASN A 52 -1.86 -9.65 -9.43
CA ASN A 52 -3.07 -9.39 -8.63
C ASN A 52 -2.86 -9.20 -7.13
N LEU A 53 -1.66 -9.38 -6.58
CA LEU A 53 -1.38 -9.15 -5.16
C LEU A 53 -0.60 -7.86 -4.98
N ILE A 54 -1.15 -6.92 -4.20
CA ILE A 54 -0.47 -5.67 -3.86
C ILE A 54 0.26 -5.79 -2.54
N ILE A 55 1.50 -5.30 -2.53
CA ILE A 55 2.28 -5.06 -1.32
C ILE A 55 2.76 -3.60 -1.35
N ALA A 56 2.11 -2.75 -0.55
CA ALA A 56 2.48 -1.35 -0.34
C ALA A 56 3.07 -1.19 1.07
N LYS A 57 4.40 -1.09 1.15
CA LYS A 57 5.15 -1.04 2.40
C LYS A 57 6.15 0.11 2.37
N ASP A 58 6.36 0.69 3.55
CA ASP A 58 7.35 1.71 3.84
C ASP A 58 7.20 3.03 3.07
N ILE A 59 6.00 3.31 2.53
CA ILE A 59 5.73 4.58 1.85
C ILE A 59 5.67 5.70 2.90
N ARG A 60 6.41 6.77 2.65
CA ARG A 60 6.56 7.89 3.60
C ARG A 60 5.74 9.07 3.15
N LEU A 61 4.78 9.46 3.99
CA LEU A 61 3.89 10.59 3.76
C LEU A 61 4.12 11.66 4.81
N SER A 62 4.29 12.91 4.38
CA SER A 62 4.50 14.05 5.26
C SER A 62 3.39 15.10 5.02
N PRO A 63 2.91 15.79 6.06
CA PRO A 63 1.93 16.86 5.89
C PRO A 63 2.55 18.06 5.17
N ARG A 64 1.79 18.71 4.28
CA ARG A 64 2.25 19.97 3.63
C ARG A 64 2.04 21.21 4.47
N THR A 65 1.06 21.16 5.36
CA THR A 65 0.70 22.27 6.23
C THR A 65 0.95 21.88 7.69
N PRO A 66 1.10 22.84 8.60
CA PRO A 66 1.18 22.57 10.04
C PRO A 66 -0.12 22.02 10.62
N GLU A 67 -1.17 21.85 9.82
CA GLU A 67 -2.41 21.24 10.28
C GLU A 67 -2.17 19.76 10.57
N LEU A 68 -2.25 19.44 11.84
CA LEU A 68 -1.83 18.15 12.36
C LEU A 68 -2.88 17.06 12.16
N GLU A 69 -4.15 17.40 12.01
CA GLU A 69 -5.25 16.44 11.91
C GLU A 69 -5.64 16.17 10.45
N ILE A 70 -5.72 14.88 10.10
CA ILE A 70 -6.17 14.40 8.79
C ILE A 70 -7.33 13.41 8.95
N GLY A 71 -8.21 13.32 7.95
CA GLY A 71 -9.40 12.48 8.00
C GLY A 71 -10.15 12.38 6.67
N ASP A 72 -9.42 12.29 5.55
CA ASP A 72 -10.00 12.30 4.20
C ASP A 72 -9.32 11.24 3.31
N TRP A 73 -9.73 11.14 2.05
CA TRP A 73 -9.04 10.38 0.99
C TRP A 73 -7.69 11.05 0.69
N LEU A 74 -6.61 10.33 0.94
CA LEU A 74 -5.25 10.88 0.84
C LEU A 74 -4.35 10.16 -0.15
N VAL A 75 -4.61 8.88 -0.42
CA VAL A 75 -3.80 8.06 -1.34
C VAL A 75 -4.70 7.25 -2.24
N SER A 76 -4.27 7.05 -3.48
CA SER A 76 -4.91 6.17 -4.44
C SER A 76 -4.03 4.97 -4.70
N LEU A 77 -4.59 3.78 -4.47
CA LEU A 77 -3.98 2.50 -4.80
C LEU A 77 -4.91 1.74 -5.77
N PRO A 78 -4.45 0.67 -6.42
CA PRO A 78 -5.34 -0.13 -7.25
C PRO A 78 -6.53 -0.67 -6.46
N ALA A 79 -7.69 -0.69 -7.11
CA ALA A 79 -8.95 -1.08 -6.52
C ALA A 79 -8.91 -2.53 -6.01
N PRO A 80 -9.35 -2.78 -4.77
CA PRO A 80 -9.44 -4.14 -4.25
C PRO A 80 -10.49 -4.97 -5.00
N LEU A 81 -10.34 -6.30 -4.95
CA LEU A 81 -11.36 -7.21 -5.43
C LEU A 81 -12.62 -7.13 -4.54
N ILE A 82 -13.79 -6.95 -5.17
CA ILE A 82 -15.06 -6.50 -4.56
C ILE A 82 -15.58 -7.39 -3.40
N ASP A 83 -15.07 -8.61 -3.25
CA ASP A 83 -15.57 -9.60 -2.28
C ASP A 83 -14.71 -9.78 -1.01
N GLU A 84 -13.62 -9.01 -0.82
CA GLU A 84 -12.71 -9.19 0.34
C GLU A 84 -13.06 -8.38 1.60
N GLY A 85 -14.17 -7.61 1.58
CA GLY A 85 -14.58 -6.76 2.71
C GLY A 85 -13.75 -5.47 2.85
N ASN A 86 -13.91 -4.76 3.97
CA ASN A 86 -13.23 -3.48 4.18
C ASN A 86 -11.75 -3.69 4.50
N HIS A 87 -10.84 -3.27 3.62
CA HIS A 87 -9.40 -3.26 3.91
C HIS A 87 -9.09 -2.10 4.85
N THR A 88 -8.94 -2.41 6.13
CA THR A 88 -8.68 -1.43 7.18
C THR A 88 -7.45 -1.84 7.99
N GLY A 89 -6.88 -0.88 8.69
CA GLY A 89 -5.82 -1.18 9.65
C GLY A 89 -5.29 0.03 10.37
N THR A 90 -4.24 -0.21 11.14
CA THR A 90 -3.54 0.79 11.94
C THR A 90 -2.18 1.07 11.33
N LEU A 91 -1.82 2.34 11.27
CA LEU A 91 -0.53 2.84 10.84
C LEU A 91 0.11 3.60 11.99
N PHE A 92 1.41 3.82 11.87
CA PHE A 92 2.17 4.62 12.81
C PHE A 92 3.02 5.62 12.05
N SER A 93 3.17 6.82 12.61
CA SER A 93 4.21 7.73 12.17
C SER A 93 5.57 7.36 12.77
N ILE A 94 6.63 8.02 12.31
CA ILE A 94 7.96 7.92 12.92
C ILE A 94 7.92 8.37 14.38
N GLY A 95 7.10 9.38 14.70
CA GLY A 95 6.82 9.84 16.05
C GLY A 95 5.94 8.91 16.90
N TRP A 96 5.59 7.72 16.41
CA TRP A 96 4.69 6.74 17.06
C TRP A 96 3.25 7.21 17.24
N SER A 97 2.83 8.24 16.52
CA SER A 97 1.42 8.65 16.49
C SER A 97 0.61 7.60 15.73
N GLN A 98 -0.54 7.24 16.29
CA GLN A 98 -1.41 6.23 15.70
C GLN A 98 -2.33 6.86 14.64
N PHE A 99 -2.42 6.20 13.50
CA PHE A 99 -3.36 6.53 12.42
C PHE A 99 -4.19 5.29 12.07
N PHE A 100 -5.34 5.52 11.46
CA PHE A 100 -6.19 4.48 10.90
C PHE A 100 -6.32 4.69 9.41
N TYR A 101 -6.42 3.59 8.66
CA TYR A 101 -6.75 3.65 7.25
C TYR A 101 -7.92 2.75 6.90
N SER A 102 -8.59 3.10 5.81
CA SER A 102 -9.55 2.26 5.11
C SER A 102 -9.38 2.42 3.61
N ILE A 103 -9.49 1.33 2.86
CA ILE A 103 -9.52 1.33 1.40
C ILE A 103 -10.95 1.02 0.95
N ASP A 104 -11.50 1.86 0.08
CA ASP A 104 -12.80 1.62 -0.53
C ASP A 104 -12.70 0.79 -1.81
N ILE A 105 -13.86 0.49 -2.42
CA ILE A 105 -13.99 -0.26 -3.66
C ILE A 105 -13.30 0.42 -4.86
N ASP A 106 -13.04 1.72 -4.81
CA ASP A 106 -12.35 2.47 -5.86
C ASP A 106 -10.83 2.51 -5.65
N GLY A 107 -10.31 1.87 -4.59
CA GLY A 107 -8.90 1.93 -4.22
C GLY A 107 -8.51 3.23 -3.50
N ARG A 108 -9.48 3.99 -3.02
CA ARG A 108 -9.24 5.23 -2.28
C ARG A 108 -8.87 4.90 -0.84
N VAL A 109 -7.66 5.27 -0.46
CA VAL A 109 -7.16 5.12 0.90
C VAL A 109 -7.51 6.38 1.67
N THR A 110 -8.47 6.24 2.58
CA THR A 110 -8.80 7.25 3.58
C THR A 110 -7.90 7.03 4.78
N ILE A 111 -7.31 8.10 5.30
CA ILE A 111 -6.42 8.03 6.47
C ILE A 111 -6.90 9.07 7.48
N SER A 112 -7.05 8.63 8.73
CA SER A 112 -7.44 9.48 9.85
C SER A 112 -6.44 9.40 11.00
N GLY A 113 -6.06 10.55 11.55
CA GLY A 113 -5.17 10.64 12.70
C GLY A 113 -4.53 12.02 12.82
N THR A 114 -3.59 12.15 13.76
CA THR A 114 -2.96 13.43 14.07
C THR A 114 -1.44 13.30 14.09
N PHE A 115 -0.75 14.10 13.27
CA PHE A 115 0.69 14.27 13.31
C PHE A 115 1.11 15.01 14.58
N VAL A 116 2.31 14.75 15.09
CA VAL A 116 2.82 15.49 16.27
C VAL A 116 3.44 16.83 15.92
N ASN A 117 3.95 16.97 14.70
CA ASN A 117 4.55 18.19 14.14
C ASN A 117 4.68 18.08 12.61
N ASP A 118 5.17 19.13 11.96
CA ASP A 118 5.39 19.24 10.52
C ASP A 118 6.60 18.43 10.01
N GLN A 119 7.43 17.86 10.89
CA GLN A 119 8.52 16.96 10.53
C GLN A 119 8.18 15.48 10.70
N ASP A 120 6.98 15.16 11.21
CA ASP A 120 6.54 13.79 11.42
C ASP A 120 6.12 13.16 10.08
N GLU A 121 6.47 11.90 9.88
CA GLU A 121 6.18 11.16 8.67
C GLU A 121 5.35 9.92 8.99
N LEU A 122 4.23 9.78 8.30
CA LEU A 122 3.40 8.59 8.36
C LEU A 122 4.06 7.47 7.56
N ILE A 123 4.16 6.29 8.17
CA ILE A 123 4.64 5.07 7.51
C ILE A 123 3.43 4.29 7.00
N LEU A 124 3.16 4.42 5.70
CA LEU A 124 2.05 3.77 5.03
C LEU A 124 2.40 2.29 4.73
N ASN A 125 2.05 1.44 5.70
CA ASN A 125 2.18 -0.01 5.63
C ASN A 125 0.80 -0.67 5.47
N ILE A 126 0.28 -0.65 4.24
CA ILE A 126 -1.00 -1.27 3.93
C ILE A 126 -0.89 -2.79 4.04
N ASN A 127 -1.94 -3.43 4.52
CA ASN A 127 -2.03 -4.89 4.53
C ASN A 127 -2.09 -5.39 3.09
N PRO A 128 -1.36 -6.45 2.72
CA PRO A 128 -1.46 -7.00 1.38
C PRO A 128 -2.90 -7.37 1.04
N TYR A 129 -3.32 -7.11 -0.19
CA TYR A 129 -4.68 -7.36 -0.65
C TYR A 129 -4.71 -7.72 -2.13
N ILE A 130 -5.78 -8.41 -2.55
CA ILE A 130 -5.99 -8.79 -3.95
C ILE A 130 -6.71 -7.66 -4.67
N VAL A 131 -6.25 -7.35 -5.88
CA VAL A 131 -6.84 -6.30 -6.73
C VAL A 131 -7.76 -6.85 -7.80
N GLU A 132 -8.71 -6.02 -8.21
CA GLU A 132 -9.56 -6.28 -9.38
C GLU A 132 -8.72 -6.26 -10.67
N LEU A 133 -9.03 -7.18 -11.59
CA LEU A 133 -8.44 -7.24 -12.93
C LEU A 133 -9.49 -6.92 -14.01
N PRO A 134 -9.16 -6.09 -15.02
CA PRO A 134 -7.90 -5.36 -15.19
C PRO A 134 -7.70 -4.30 -14.10
N LEU A 135 -6.44 -3.96 -13.80
CA LEU A 135 -6.10 -3.02 -12.74
C LEU A 135 -6.84 -1.69 -12.92
N ARG A 136 -7.59 -1.29 -11.90
CA ARG A 136 -8.38 -0.06 -11.87
C ARG A 136 -7.84 0.88 -10.80
N PHE A 137 -7.72 2.16 -11.12
CA PHE A 137 -7.20 3.19 -10.22
C PHE A 137 -7.97 4.49 -10.41
N LYS A 138 -8.11 5.26 -9.34
CA LYS A 138 -8.73 6.60 -9.38
C LYS A 138 -7.72 7.63 -8.92
N THR A 139 -7.42 8.63 -9.75
CA THR A 139 -6.40 9.65 -9.44
C THR A 139 -7.03 10.92 -8.87
N PHE A 140 -6.25 11.67 -8.09
CA PHE A 140 -6.58 13.03 -7.68
C PHE A 140 -6.36 13.95 -8.89
N GLY A 141 -7.44 14.43 -9.49
CA GLY A 141 -7.39 15.32 -10.65
C GLY A 141 -8.07 14.80 -11.92
N SER A 142 -8.54 13.55 -11.95
CA SER A 142 -9.48 13.09 -12.98
C SER A 142 -10.91 13.08 -12.42
N PRO A 143 -11.80 14.00 -12.83
CA PRO A 143 -13.20 13.96 -12.43
C PRO A 143 -14.03 12.92 -13.19
N PHE A 144 -13.42 12.18 -14.12
CA PHE A 144 -14.10 11.27 -15.04
C PHE A 144 -13.23 10.07 -15.36
#